data_AF-A0A1Q6PM64-F1
#
_entry.id   AF-A0A1Q6PM64-F1
#
_cell.length_a   1.000
_cell.length_b   1.000
_cell.length_c   1.000
_cell.angle_alpha   90.00
_cell.angle_beta   90.00
_cell.angle_gamma   90.00
#
_symmetry.space_group_name_H-M   'P 1'
#
loop_
_entity.id
_entity.type
_entity.pdbx_description
1 polymer ?
#
loop_
_entity_poly.entity_id
_entity_poly.type
_entity_poly.pdbx_seq_one_letter_code
_entity_poly.pdbx_strand_id
1 'polypeptide(L)'
;MIVFVMGGQLVAKGEVTIGDLTGFYMITGIVSLQLMQFFMNVGSIFGTFGTMKKITQVTETDAEKKGGKEVPQICADIVFDHVDFAYNEEREILKDISVRIPMGKVTAIIGGNGAGKSTVFKLLTRLYEPTSGKIEFHEDNIADYNVTQWRDRFAYVFQKNPLVSGTVRENLTSGKSAMRNSLK
;
A
#
# COMPACT_ATOMS: atom_id res chain seq x y z
N MET A 1 -12.47 47.48 -27.72
CA MET A 1 -12.86 48.62 -28.59
C MET A 1 -14.30 49.08 -28.40
N ILE A 2 -15.28 48.18 -28.23
CA ILE A 2 -16.71 48.54 -28.05
C ILE A 2 -16.95 49.47 -26.85
N VAL A 3 -16.30 49.22 -25.70
CA VAL A 3 -16.43 50.03 -24.47
C VAL A 3 -15.99 51.48 -24.68
N PHE A 4 -14.90 51.71 -25.42
CA PHE A 4 -14.41 53.07 -25.69
C PHE A 4 -15.31 53.83 -26.67
N VAL A 5 -15.86 53.13 -27.68
CA VAL A 5 -16.72 53.75 -28.70
C VAL A 5 -18.10 54.10 -28.12
N MET A 6 -18.77 53.15 -27.46
CA MET A 6 -20.07 53.42 -26.83
C MET A 6 -19.95 54.28 -25.56
N GLY A 7 -18.90 54.04 -24.75
CA GLY A 7 -18.63 54.84 -23.56
C GLY A 7 -18.33 56.30 -23.90
N GLY A 8 -17.57 56.55 -24.98
CA GLY A 8 -17.32 57.92 -25.46
C GLY A 8 -18.59 58.64 -25.92
N GLN A 9 -19.53 57.93 -26.56
CA GLN A 9 -20.83 58.49 -26.96
C GLN A 9 -21.74 58.83 -25.77
N LEU A 10 -21.71 58.01 -24.72
CA LEU A 10 -22.49 58.23 -23.49
C LEU A 10 -21.93 59.38 -22.65
N VAL A 11 -20.60 59.52 -22.61
CA VAL A 11 -19.92 60.68 -21.99
C VAL A 11 -20.24 61.96 -22.75
N ALA A 12 -20.25 61.92 -24.09
CA ALA A 12 -20.61 63.07 -24.92
C ALA A 12 -22.07 63.53 -24.73
N LYS A 13 -22.98 62.62 -24.35
CA LYS A 13 -24.37 62.93 -24.01
C LYS A 13 -24.57 63.37 -22.55
N GLY A 14 -23.53 63.33 -21.72
CA GLY A 14 -23.59 63.68 -20.30
C GLY A 14 -24.27 62.63 -19.41
N GLU A 15 -24.58 61.45 -19.94
CA GLU A 15 -25.26 60.37 -19.22
C GLU A 15 -24.31 59.60 -18.29
N VAL A 16 -22.99 59.65 -18.57
CA VAL A 16 -21.95 58.92 -17.86
C VAL A 16 -20.72 59.82 -17.70
N THR A 17 -20.04 59.77 -16.54
CA THR A 17 -18.81 60.55 -16.34
C THR A 17 -17.56 59.84 -16.87
N ILE A 18 -16.47 60.58 -17.09
CA ILE A 18 -15.18 59.99 -17.45
C ILE A 18 -14.70 59.02 -16.35
N GLY A 19 -14.99 59.31 -15.08
CA GLY A 19 -14.69 58.45 -13.94
C GLY A 19 -15.39 57.09 -14.04
N ASP A 20 -16.68 57.08 -14.37
CA ASP A 20 -17.47 55.86 -14.53
C ASP A 20 -16.94 54.97 -15.65
N LEU A 21 -16.50 55.56 -16.78
CA LEU A 21 -15.92 54.82 -17.90
C LEU A 21 -14.58 54.18 -17.51
N THR A 22 -13.71 54.90 -16.79
CA THR A 22 -12.44 54.37 -16.30
C THR A 22 -12.64 53.25 -15.27
N GLY A 23 -13.62 53.42 -14.37
CA GLY A 23 -14.01 52.40 -13.39
C GLY A 23 -14.54 51.12 -14.07
N PHE A 24 -15.42 51.27 -15.07
CA PHE A 24 -15.95 50.14 -15.82
C PHE A 24 -14.84 49.36 -16.56
N TYR A 25 -13.88 50.07 -17.16
CA TYR A 25 -12.75 49.44 -17.85
C TYR A 25 -11.85 48.67 -16.87
N MET A 26 -11.55 49.25 -15.69
CA MET A 26 -10.79 48.57 -14.64
C MET A 26 -11.50 47.30 -14.15
N ILE A 27 -12.80 47.38 -13.84
CA ILE A 27 -13.58 46.22 -13.38
C ILE A 27 -13.62 45.14 -14.45
N THR A 28 -13.84 45.50 -15.72
CA THR A 28 -13.84 44.54 -16.84
C THR A 28 -12.50 43.81 -16.97
N GLY A 29 -11.37 44.50 -16.79
CA GLY A 29 -10.05 43.89 -16.79
C GLY A 29 -9.83 42.91 -15.64
N ILE A 30 -10.24 43.30 -14.43
CA ILE A 30 -10.14 42.43 -13.23
C ILE A 30 -11.00 41.17 -13.40
N VAL A 31 -12.25 41.31 -13.85
CA VAL A 31 -13.17 40.19 -14.08
C VAL A 31 -12.62 39.24 -15.14
N SER A 32 -12.02 39.77 -16.21
CA SER A 32 -11.42 38.96 -17.28
C SER A 32 -10.24 38.12 -16.78
N LEU A 33 -9.39 38.67 -15.92
CA LEU A 33 -8.28 37.95 -15.29
C LEU A 33 -8.76 36.88 -14.31
N GLN A 34 -9.79 37.17 -13.51
CA GLN A 34 -10.37 36.21 -12.56
C GLN A 34 -11.05 35.04 -13.29
N LEU A 35 -11.76 35.30 -14.40
CA LEU A 35 -12.34 34.26 -15.24
C LEU A 35 -11.27 33.32 -15.81
N MET A 36 -10.15 33.88 -16.30
CA MET A 36 -9.03 33.07 -16.81
C MET A 36 -8.42 32.19 -15.71
N GLN A 37 -8.21 32.72 -14.50
CA GLN A 37 -7.75 31.92 -13.37
C GLN A 37 -8.74 30.82 -13.00
N PHE A 38 -10.05 31.08 -13.05
CA PHE A 38 -11.07 30.08 -12.78
C PHE A 38 -10.97 28.90 -13.76
N PHE A 39 -10.89 29.16 -15.07
CA PHE A 39 -10.75 28.09 -16.07
C PHE A 39 -9.46 27.26 -15.91
N MET A 40 -8.34 27.90 -15.57
CA MET A 40 -7.08 27.20 -15.30
C MET A 40 -7.15 26.34 -14.01
N ASN A 41 -7.84 26.83 -12.98
CA ASN A 41 -7.98 26.11 -11.71
C ASN A 41 -9.03 24.99 -11.75
N VAL A 42 -10.01 25.03 -12.67
CA VAL A 42 -10.94 23.90 -12.87
C VAL A 42 -10.18 22.63 -13.24
N GLY A 43 -9.13 22.73 -14.09
CA GLY A 43 -8.28 21.60 -14.46
C GLY A 43 -7.49 21.01 -13.28
N SER A 44 -7.01 21.84 -12.35
CA SER A 44 -6.28 21.38 -11.16
C SER A 44 -7.19 20.72 -10.12
N ILE A 45 -8.45 21.15 -10.03
CA ILE A 45 -9.47 20.52 -9.18
C ILE A 45 -9.72 19.08 -9.63
N PHE A 46 -9.90 18.82 -10.93
CA PHE A 46 -10.09 17.46 -11.45
C PHE A 46 -8.88 16.55 -11.21
N GLY A 47 -7.65 17.08 -11.35
CA GLY A 47 -6.43 16.33 -11.05
C GLY A 47 -6.31 15.94 -9.56
N THR A 48 -6.77 16.82 -8.67
CA THR A 48 -6.71 16.60 -7.20
C THR A 48 -7.69 15.51 -6.75
N PHE A 49 -8.90 15.45 -7.33
CA PHE A 49 -9.85 14.37 -7.06
C PHE A 49 -9.32 12.97 -7.43
N GLY A 50 -8.54 12.88 -8.52
CA GLY A 50 -7.90 11.62 -8.93
C GLY A 50 -6.88 11.10 -7.91
N THR A 51 -6.09 11.99 -7.31
CA THR A 51 -5.13 11.64 -6.26
C THR A 51 -5.82 11.29 -4.95
N MET A 52 -6.87 12.03 -4.58
CA MET A 52 -7.62 11.78 -3.35
C MET A 52 -8.27 10.39 -3.36
N LYS A 53 -8.84 9.97 -4.50
CA LYS A 53 -9.44 8.64 -4.65
C LYS A 53 -8.42 7.50 -4.42
N LYS A 54 -7.17 7.66 -4.86
CA LYS A 54 -6.11 6.66 -4.63
C LYS A 54 -5.69 6.57 -3.16
N ILE A 55 -5.62 7.71 -2.48
CA ILE A 55 -5.30 7.76 -1.04
C ILE A 55 -6.41 7.10 -0.23
N THR A 56 -7.67 7.42 -0.55
CA THR A 56 -8.84 6.79 0.07
C THR A 56 -8.83 5.27 -0.15
N GLN A 57 -8.58 4.80 -1.37
CA GLN A 57 -8.53 3.36 -1.69
C GLN A 57 -7.47 2.59 -0.88
N VAL A 58 -6.28 3.18 -0.67
CA VAL A 58 -5.23 2.56 0.17
C VAL A 58 -5.64 2.54 1.64
N THR A 59 -6.35 3.57 2.11
CA THR A 59 -6.77 3.70 3.51
C THR A 59 -7.95 2.76 3.83
N GLU A 60 -8.79 2.47 2.85
CA GLU A 60 -9.94 1.56 2.94
C GLU A 60 -9.57 0.09 2.74
N THR A 61 -8.32 -0.22 2.38
CA THR A 61 -7.86 -1.61 2.26
C THR A 61 -7.82 -2.25 3.64
N ASP A 62 -8.47 -3.41 3.78
CA ASP A 62 -8.50 -4.16 5.04
C ASP A 62 -7.08 -4.38 5.58
N ALA A 63 -6.85 -3.95 6.82
CA ALA A 63 -5.61 -4.21 7.50
C ALA A 63 -5.45 -5.72 7.75
N GLU A 64 -4.22 -6.23 7.66
CA GLU A 64 -3.89 -7.60 8.07
C GLU A 64 -4.41 -7.84 9.49
N LYS A 65 -5.19 -8.92 9.70
CA LYS A 65 -5.80 -9.23 10.98
C LYS A 65 -4.71 -9.50 12.02
N LYS A 66 -4.44 -8.50 12.88
CA LYS A 66 -3.54 -8.61 14.02
C LYS A 66 -4.32 -9.17 15.21
N GLY A 67 -4.50 -10.48 15.22
CA GLY A 67 -5.19 -11.22 16.27
C GLY A 67 -4.98 -12.72 16.10
N GLY A 68 -5.46 -13.53 17.04
CA GLY A 68 -5.28 -14.97 17.03
C GLY A 68 -4.77 -15.51 18.35
N LYS A 69 -4.66 -16.83 18.43
CA LYS A 69 -4.07 -17.54 19.57
C LYS A 69 -2.61 -17.14 19.75
N GLU A 70 -2.14 -17.16 20.99
CA GLU A 70 -0.71 -17.02 21.26
C GLU A 70 0.06 -18.21 20.68
N VAL A 71 1.26 -17.93 20.17
CA VAL A 71 2.11 -18.99 19.62
C VAL A 71 2.81 -19.71 20.76
N PRO A 72 2.65 -21.04 20.90
CA PRO A 72 3.26 -21.77 22.01
C PRO A 72 4.79 -21.72 21.95
N GLN A 73 5.41 -21.59 23.12
CA GLN A 73 6.88 -21.55 23.27
C GLN A 73 7.49 -22.97 23.25
N ILE A 74 7.20 -23.71 22.18
CA ILE A 74 7.65 -25.08 21.96
C ILE A 74 8.46 -25.22 20.67
N CYS A 75 9.18 -26.33 20.55
CA CYS A 75 9.78 -26.75 19.30
C CYS A 75 8.95 -27.93 18.78
N ALA A 76 8.38 -27.80 17.59
CA ALA A 76 7.53 -28.83 17.00
C ALA A 76 7.76 -28.90 15.48
N ASP A 77 7.31 -29.99 14.87
CA ASP A 77 7.30 -30.14 13.42
C ASP A 77 6.34 -29.12 12.81
N ILE A 78 6.64 -28.72 11.57
CA ILE A 78 5.71 -27.98 10.72
C ILE A 78 5.17 -28.95 9.68
N VAL A 79 3.85 -29.00 9.51
CA VAL A 79 3.19 -29.94 8.59
C VAL A 79 2.36 -29.17 7.58
N PHE A 80 2.64 -29.36 6.30
CA PHE A 80 1.74 -29.01 5.21
C PHE A 80 0.83 -30.21 5.01
N ASP A 81 -0.48 -29.99 5.11
CA ASP A 81 -1.52 -31.02 4.98
C ASP A 81 -2.43 -30.67 3.79
N HIS A 82 -2.22 -31.39 2.68
CA HIS A 82 -2.99 -31.27 1.43
C HIS A 82 -3.14 -29.82 0.95
N VAL A 83 -2.02 -29.09 0.91
CA VAL A 83 -2.01 -27.65 0.63
C VAL A 83 -2.02 -27.36 -0.87
N ASP A 84 -3.04 -26.62 -1.31
CA ASP A 84 -3.09 -26.00 -2.63
C ASP A 84 -2.95 -24.48 -2.52
N PHE A 85 -2.37 -23.86 -3.55
CA PHE A 85 -2.25 -22.41 -3.60
C PHE A 85 -2.15 -21.86 -5.01
N ALA A 86 -2.88 -20.76 -5.26
CA ALA A 86 -2.81 -19.94 -6.46
C ALA A 86 -2.74 -18.45 -6.12
N TYR A 87 -1.98 -17.66 -6.89
CA TYR A 87 -1.95 -16.19 -6.73
C TYR A 87 -3.20 -15.52 -7.33
N ASN A 88 -3.80 -16.17 -8.32
CA ASN A 88 -5.04 -15.79 -8.97
C ASN A 88 -5.73 -17.07 -9.47
N GLU A 89 -7.00 -16.98 -9.84
CA GLU A 89 -7.80 -18.14 -10.26
C GLU A 89 -7.29 -18.79 -11.56
N GLU A 90 -6.43 -18.11 -12.31
CA GLU A 90 -5.94 -18.56 -13.62
C GLU A 90 -4.85 -19.64 -13.52
N ARG A 91 -4.07 -19.66 -12.43
CA ARG A 91 -2.92 -20.54 -12.34
C ARG A 91 -2.61 -21.00 -10.91
N GLU A 92 -2.82 -22.30 -10.71
CA GLU A 92 -2.36 -23.03 -9.54
C GLU A 92 -0.82 -23.14 -9.52
N ILE A 93 -0.23 -22.84 -8.36
CA ILE A 93 1.23 -22.82 -8.14
C ILE A 93 1.69 -24.02 -7.30
N LEU A 94 0.93 -24.34 -6.25
CA LEU A 94 1.12 -25.52 -5.42
C LEU A 94 -0.17 -26.33 -5.50
N LYS A 95 -0.02 -27.65 -5.64
CA LYS A 95 -1.13 -28.58 -5.75
C LYS A 95 -0.88 -29.77 -4.84
N ASP A 96 -1.82 -30.02 -3.93
CA ASP A 96 -1.86 -31.14 -3.01
C ASP A 96 -0.53 -31.41 -2.29
N ILE A 97 0.09 -30.36 -1.77
CA ILE A 97 1.39 -30.46 -1.10
C ILE A 97 1.20 -30.95 0.32
N SER A 98 1.68 -32.18 0.58
CA SER A 98 1.76 -32.78 1.91
C SER A 98 3.20 -33.05 2.30
N VAL A 99 3.76 -32.20 3.17
CA VAL A 99 5.18 -32.23 3.55
C VAL A 99 5.34 -31.95 5.04
N ARG A 100 6.19 -32.73 5.71
CA ARG A 100 6.59 -32.48 7.09
C ARG A 100 8.02 -31.94 7.16
N ILE A 101 8.19 -30.82 7.86
CA ILE A 101 9.48 -30.22 8.20
C ILE A 101 9.77 -30.58 9.66
N PRO A 102 10.68 -31.53 9.94
CA PRO A 102 10.91 -31.99 11.29
C PRO A 102 11.66 -30.96 12.12
N MET A 103 11.29 -30.87 13.38
CA MET A 103 11.99 -30.02 14.35
C MET A 103 13.47 -30.38 14.48
N GLY A 104 14.32 -29.37 14.57
CA GLY A 104 15.76 -29.54 14.78
C GLY A 104 16.53 -30.09 13.57
N LYS A 105 15.88 -30.24 12.41
CA LYS A 105 16.52 -30.72 11.18
C LYS A 105 16.68 -29.62 10.14
N VAL A 106 17.72 -29.76 9.32
CA VAL A 106 17.90 -28.95 8.12
C VAL A 106 17.09 -29.57 6.99
N THR A 107 16.08 -28.85 6.52
CA THR A 107 15.22 -29.27 5.41
C THR A 107 15.52 -28.40 4.18
N ALA A 108 15.84 -29.04 3.06
CA ALA A 108 16.11 -28.35 1.79
C ALA A 108 14.94 -28.56 0.82
N ILE A 109 14.46 -27.47 0.22
CA ILE A 109 13.43 -27.49 -0.83
C ILE A 109 14.12 -27.20 -2.16
N ILE A 110 14.12 -28.17 -3.07
CA ILE A 110 14.85 -28.13 -4.34
C ILE A 110 13.87 -28.35 -5.49
N GLY A 111 14.12 -27.71 -6.64
CA GLY A 111 13.28 -27.81 -7.82
C GLY A 111 13.61 -26.74 -8.86
N GLY A 112 13.08 -26.89 -10.08
CA GLY A 112 13.29 -25.94 -11.18
C GLY A 112 12.73 -24.54 -10.92
N ASN A 113 13.06 -23.58 -11.79
CA ASN A 113 12.46 -22.24 -11.74
C ASN A 113 10.93 -22.34 -11.91
N GLY A 114 10.18 -21.63 -11.07
CA GLY A 114 8.72 -21.67 -11.09
C GLY A 114 8.07 -22.85 -10.35
N ALA A 115 8.84 -23.78 -9.77
CA ALA A 115 8.31 -24.92 -9.02
C ALA A 115 7.67 -24.58 -7.65
N GLY A 116 7.34 -23.31 -7.38
CA GLY A 116 6.67 -22.91 -6.14
C GLY A 116 7.54 -22.86 -4.86
N LYS A 117 8.86 -23.07 -4.94
CA LYS A 117 9.76 -23.05 -3.75
C LYS A 117 9.61 -21.80 -2.87
N SER A 118 9.71 -20.62 -3.49
CA SER A 118 9.54 -19.35 -2.78
C SER A 118 8.10 -19.15 -2.28
N THR A 119 7.13 -19.79 -2.93
CA THR A 119 5.73 -19.79 -2.51
C THR A 119 5.54 -20.60 -1.22
N VAL A 120 6.19 -21.76 -1.08
CA VAL A 120 6.19 -22.52 0.17
C VAL A 120 6.68 -21.67 1.35
N PHE A 121 7.77 -20.94 1.17
CA PHE A 121 8.26 -20.01 2.20
C PHE A 121 7.25 -18.90 2.50
N LYS A 122 6.62 -18.31 1.48
CA LYS A 122 5.61 -17.27 1.65
C LYS A 122 4.39 -17.77 2.44
N LEU A 123 3.93 -18.99 2.18
CA LEU A 123 2.83 -19.60 2.94
C LEU A 123 3.26 -19.88 4.38
N LEU A 124 4.47 -20.41 4.58
CA LEU A 124 5.00 -20.69 5.90
C LEU A 124 5.10 -19.43 6.79
N THR A 125 5.51 -18.29 6.21
CA THR A 125 5.56 -17.00 6.93
C THR A 125 4.22 -16.25 6.94
N ARG A 126 3.15 -16.90 6.44
CA ARG A 126 1.81 -16.31 6.26
C ARG A 126 1.82 -14.96 5.53
N LEU A 127 2.68 -14.82 4.53
CA LEU A 127 2.59 -13.70 3.56
C LEU A 127 1.42 -13.90 2.59
N TYR A 128 1.03 -15.16 2.42
CA TYR A 128 -0.20 -15.58 1.74
C TYR A 128 -0.82 -16.71 2.57
N GLU A 129 -2.13 -16.86 2.46
CA GLU A 129 -2.85 -18.00 3.02
C GLU A 129 -3.06 -19.05 1.92
N PRO A 130 -3.07 -20.36 2.26
CA PRO A 130 -3.35 -21.41 1.28
C PRO A 130 -4.77 -21.28 0.72
N THR A 131 -4.98 -21.73 -0.52
CA THR A 131 -6.30 -21.76 -1.15
C THR A 131 -7.15 -22.91 -0.61
N SER A 132 -6.52 -24.06 -0.34
CA SER A 132 -7.09 -25.21 0.37
C SER A 132 -6.00 -25.94 1.16
N GLY A 133 -6.44 -26.82 2.06
CA GLY A 133 -5.56 -27.49 3.02
C GLY A 133 -5.19 -26.58 4.18
N LYS A 134 -4.18 -27.00 4.96
CA LYS A 134 -3.72 -26.26 6.13
C LYS A 134 -2.24 -26.47 6.37
N ILE A 135 -1.64 -25.51 7.07
CA ILE A 135 -0.28 -25.63 7.58
C ILE A 135 -0.38 -25.66 9.09
N GLU A 136 0.18 -26.69 9.71
CA GLU A 136 0.08 -26.94 11.13
C GLU A 136 1.42 -26.74 11.81
N PHE A 137 1.35 -26.22 13.02
CA PHE A 137 2.47 -26.20 13.95
C PHE A 137 1.97 -26.77 15.27
N HIS A 138 2.55 -27.90 15.69
CA HIS A 138 2.04 -28.69 16.80
C HIS A 138 0.62 -29.23 16.56
N GLU A 139 -0.39 -28.71 17.25
CA GLU A 139 -1.79 -29.16 17.19
C GLU A 139 -2.74 -28.16 16.52
N ASP A 140 -2.28 -26.94 16.26
CA ASP A 140 -3.10 -25.89 15.63
C ASP A 140 -2.67 -25.59 14.20
N ASN A 141 -3.62 -25.05 13.42
CA ASN A 141 -3.33 -24.41 12.16
C ASN A 141 -2.61 -23.07 12.42
N ILE A 142 -1.54 -22.79 11.67
CA ILE A 142 -0.79 -21.54 11.79
C ILE A 142 -1.65 -20.30 11.49
N ALA A 143 -2.75 -20.48 10.73
CA ALA A 143 -3.73 -19.44 10.43
C ALA A 143 -4.41 -18.87 11.69
N ASP A 144 -4.53 -19.69 12.74
CA ASP A 144 -5.20 -19.33 13.99
C ASP A 144 -4.30 -18.50 14.92
N TYR A 145 -2.99 -18.52 14.71
CA TYR A 145 -2.05 -17.80 15.54
C TYR A 145 -2.01 -16.30 15.25
N ASN A 146 -1.59 -15.53 16.25
CA ASN A 146 -1.20 -14.14 16.03
C ASN A 146 -0.04 -14.06 15.04
N VAL A 147 -0.26 -13.40 13.90
CA VAL A 147 0.72 -13.35 12.80
C VAL A 147 2.05 -12.69 13.19
N THR A 148 2.04 -11.72 14.10
CA THR A 148 3.26 -11.05 14.58
C THR A 148 4.10 -12.03 15.39
N GLN A 149 3.49 -12.69 16.38
CA GLN A 149 4.18 -13.70 17.20
C GLN A 149 4.66 -14.90 16.37
N TRP A 150 3.90 -15.28 15.34
CA TRP A 150 4.31 -16.35 14.42
C TRP A 150 5.56 -15.95 13.64
N ARG A 151 5.58 -14.73 13.07
CA ARG A 151 6.72 -14.21 12.30
C ARG A 151 7.96 -13.96 13.16
N ASP A 152 7.81 -13.66 14.45
CA ASP A 152 8.94 -13.53 15.39
C ASP A 152 9.75 -14.83 15.55
N ARG A 153 9.21 -15.98 15.15
CA ARG A 153 9.94 -17.26 15.15
C ARG A 153 10.83 -17.47 13.94
N PHE A 154 10.75 -16.62 12.92
CA PHE A 154 11.51 -16.78 11.68
C PHE A 154 12.66 -15.79 11.60
N ALA A 155 13.83 -16.30 11.25
CA ALA A 155 14.91 -15.49 10.69
C ALA A 155 14.92 -15.69 9.18
N TYR A 156 14.91 -14.60 8.42
CA TYR A 156 14.93 -14.64 6.96
C TYR A 156 16.19 -13.96 6.43
N VAL A 157 16.88 -14.65 5.51
CA VAL A 157 18.07 -14.14 4.84
C VAL A 157 17.74 -13.97 3.36
N PHE A 158 17.65 -12.72 2.90
CA PHE A 158 17.37 -12.41 1.51
C PHE A 158 18.56 -12.75 0.61
N GLN A 159 18.28 -13.22 -0.61
CA GLN A 159 19.32 -13.46 -1.63
C GLN A 159 20.03 -12.16 -2.05
N LYS A 160 19.29 -11.05 -2.10
CA LYS A 160 19.84 -9.68 -2.20
C LYS A 160 19.60 -9.01 -0.87
N ASN A 161 20.63 -8.48 -0.23
CA ASN A 161 20.52 -7.91 1.11
C ASN A 161 20.38 -6.37 1.01
N PRO A 162 19.16 -5.82 0.99
CA PRO A 162 18.99 -4.37 0.97
C PRO A 162 19.44 -3.80 2.32
N LEU A 163 20.53 -3.03 2.31
CA LEU A 163 20.94 -2.27 3.48
C LEU A 163 20.09 -1.01 3.57
N VAL A 164 19.62 -0.70 4.79
CA VAL A 164 18.95 0.57 5.06
C VAL A 164 20.02 1.64 5.24
N SER A 165 19.75 2.85 4.75
CA SER A 165 20.62 4.02 5.00
C SER A 165 20.87 4.17 6.50
N GLY A 166 22.14 4.12 6.89
CA GLY A 166 22.54 4.13 8.29
C GLY A 166 23.88 3.45 8.51
N THR A 167 24.21 3.20 9.77
CA THR A 167 25.45 2.54 10.14
C THR A 167 25.33 1.01 10.03
N VAL A 168 26.48 0.32 9.99
CA VAL A 168 26.54 -1.15 10.09
C VAL A 168 25.87 -1.62 11.39
N ARG A 169 26.11 -0.92 12.51
CA ARG A 169 25.50 -1.26 13.81
C ARG A 169 23.97 -1.20 13.75
N GLU A 170 23.41 -0.17 13.12
CA GLU A 170 21.96 -0.03 12.98
C GLU A 170 21.39 -1.18 12.15
N ASN A 171 22.00 -1.49 11.00
CA ASN A 171 21.58 -2.61 10.16
C ASN A 171 21.69 -3.98 10.86
N LEU A 172 22.64 -4.16 11.79
CA LEU A 172 22.79 -5.41 12.56
C LEU A 172 21.83 -5.50 13.75
N THR A 173 21.31 -4.39 14.27
CA THR A 173 20.47 -4.35 15.48
C THR A 173 18.99 -4.13 15.21
N SER A 174 18.61 -3.73 13.99
CA SER A 174 17.23 -3.45 13.58
C SER A 174 16.28 -4.62 13.81
N GLY A 175 16.72 -5.88 13.63
CA GLY A 175 15.90 -7.07 13.92
C GLY A 175 15.51 -7.24 15.39
N LYS A 176 16.33 -6.75 16.33
CA LYS A 176 16.05 -6.84 17.78
C LYS A 176 15.19 -5.68 18.30
N SER A 177 15.21 -4.52 17.64
CA SER A 177 14.41 -3.36 18.07
C SER A 177 12.91 -3.57 17.84
N ALA A 178 12.53 -4.32 16.80
CA ALA A 178 11.14 -4.73 16.59
C ALA A 178 10.64 -5.65 17.72
N MET A 179 11.49 -6.58 18.18
CA MET A 179 11.15 -7.56 19.23
C MET A 179 11.03 -6.97 20.65
N ARG A 180 11.62 -5.79 20.94
CA ARG A 180 11.60 -5.22 22.30
C ARG A 180 10.31 -4.47 22.65
N ASN A 181 9.50 -4.09 21.66
CA ASN A 181 8.24 -3.36 21.90
C ASN A 181 7.03 -4.29 22.16
N SER A 182 7.17 -5.60 21.99
CA SER A 182 6.12 -6.60 22.28
C SER A 182 6.20 -7.17 23.71
N LEU A 183 7.12 -6.64 24.54
CA LEU A 183 7.35 -7.07 25.94
C LEU A 183 7.12 -5.94 26.95
N LYS A 184 6.23 -4.99 26.64
CA LYS A 184 5.73 -3.99 27.58
C LYS A 184 4.21 -4.02 27.65
#